data_AF-A0A8J8GMH4-F1
#
_entry.id   AF-A0A8J8GMH4-F1
#
_cell.length_a   1.000
_cell.length_b   1.000
_cell.length_c   1.000
_cell.angle_alpha   90.00
_cell.angle_beta   90.00
_cell.angle_gamma   90.00
#
_symmetry.space_group_name_H-M   'P 1'
#
loop_
_entity.id
_entity.type
_entity.pdbx_description
1 polymer ?
#
loop_
_entity_poly.entity_id
_entity_poly.type
_entity_poly.pdbx_seq_one_letter_code
_entity_poly.pdbx_strand_id
1 'polypeptide(L)'
;MSEGELERCHLVSVDYESLPDAIRAEVDAVLEDGRYESDALLFDDAVDPERSFLVVDDAPYDPRVDADGGTATLELEPVDVVRLPEPAVISVSNGAERDHDVRVELTADDGETVVDETVSLEPGETCELEATDAFGSYELTARALTGHEATDEFEFRIGDSHFDGVVAVSDDGLSATQSVADTLPCPWDVRYS
;
A
#
# COMPACT_ATOMS: atom_id res chain seq x y z
N MET A 1 -0.39 32.98 18.32
CA MET A 1 -0.93 31.72 17.77
C MET A 1 0.26 30.80 17.82
N SER A 2 0.22 29.81 18.71
CA SER A 2 1.34 28.88 18.85
C SER A 2 1.49 28.14 17.54
N GLU A 3 2.71 28.12 16.99
CA GLU A 3 3.14 27.22 15.93
C GLU A 3 2.78 25.80 16.39
N GLY A 4 1.64 25.31 15.91
CA GLY A 4 1.16 23.99 16.25
C GLY A 4 1.90 23.02 15.35
N GLU A 5 2.80 22.24 15.93
CA GLU A 5 3.36 21.04 15.30
C GLU A 5 2.17 20.25 14.72
N LEU A 6 2.11 20.13 13.39
CA LEU A 6 1.07 19.35 12.74
C LEU A 6 1.30 17.89 13.10
N GLU A 7 0.23 17.19 13.50
CA GLU A 7 0.34 15.74 13.73
C GLU A 7 0.57 15.04 12.38
N ARG A 8 1.64 14.23 12.31
CA ARG A 8 2.07 13.60 11.05
C ARG A 8 1.05 12.57 10.57
N CYS A 9 0.75 12.58 9.28
CA CYS A 9 -0.07 11.54 8.67
C CYS A 9 0.71 10.23 8.52
N HIS A 10 0.01 9.10 8.69
CA HIS A 10 0.57 7.76 8.58
C HIS A 10 0.11 7.01 7.33
N LEU A 11 -0.67 7.67 6.47
CA LEU A 11 -1.09 7.09 5.19
C LEU A 11 0.06 7.15 4.19
N VAL A 12 0.22 6.07 3.43
CA VAL A 12 1.12 5.95 2.29
C VAL A 12 0.57 6.72 1.10
N SER A 13 -0.75 6.70 0.85
CA SER A 13 -1.37 7.54 -0.18
C SER A 13 -2.09 8.72 0.47
N VAL A 14 -1.61 9.94 0.22
CA VAL A 14 -2.21 11.17 0.73
C VAL A 14 -2.85 11.95 -0.42
N ASP A 15 -4.16 12.19 -0.33
CA ASP A 15 -4.86 13.03 -1.30
C ASP A 15 -4.50 14.50 -1.12
N TYR A 16 -4.16 15.19 -2.22
CA TYR A 16 -3.95 16.64 -2.23
C TYR A 16 -5.11 17.42 -1.61
N GLU A 17 -6.35 17.04 -1.89
CA GLU A 17 -7.53 17.73 -1.37
C GLU A 17 -7.72 17.57 0.14
N SER A 18 -7.07 16.59 0.77
CA SER A 18 -7.08 16.42 2.23
C SER A 18 -6.14 17.42 2.93
N LEU A 19 -5.17 17.96 2.20
CA LEU A 19 -4.14 18.86 2.74
C LEU A 19 -4.75 20.19 3.23
N PRO A 20 -4.25 20.76 4.35
CA PRO A 20 -4.59 22.11 4.79
C PRO A 20 -4.19 23.15 3.74
N ASP A 21 -4.92 24.27 3.66
CA ASP A 21 -4.67 25.35 2.68
C ASP A 21 -3.20 25.81 2.67
N ALA A 22 -2.56 25.87 3.85
CA ALA A 22 -1.18 26.30 3.97
C ALA A 22 -0.18 25.32 3.33
N ILE A 23 -0.42 24.01 3.44
CA ILE A 23 0.42 22.98 2.81
C ILE A 23 0.10 22.88 1.32
N ARG A 24 -1.18 23.02 0.93
CA ARG A 24 -1.55 23.09 -0.49
C ARG A 24 -0.85 24.23 -1.21
N ALA A 25 -0.70 25.39 -0.59
CA ALA A 25 0.03 26.49 -1.19
C ALA A 25 1.51 26.16 -1.48
N GLU A 26 2.17 25.35 -0.63
CA GLU A 26 3.54 24.86 -0.90
C GLU A 26 3.54 23.89 -2.09
N VAL A 27 2.60 22.94 -2.11
CA VAL A 27 2.45 21.98 -3.21
C VAL A 27 2.13 22.67 -4.53
N ASP A 28 1.20 23.63 -4.54
CA ASP A 28 0.81 24.39 -5.73
C ASP A 28 2.02 25.11 -6.34
N ALA A 29 2.86 25.73 -5.50
CA ALA A 29 4.10 26.35 -5.95
C ALA A 29 5.06 25.33 -6.59
N VAL A 30 5.17 24.12 -6.05
CA VAL A 30 5.96 23.05 -6.69
C VAL A 30 5.36 22.64 -8.03
N LEU A 31 4.04 22.50 -8.13
CA LEU A 31 3.38 22.11 -9.39
C LEU A 31 3.52 23.19 -10.48
N GLU A 32 3.55 24.47 -10.10
CA GLU A 32 3.72 25.60 -11.01
C GLU A 32 5.18 25.84 -11.42
N ASP A 33 6.10 25.86 -10.45
CA ASP A 33 7.50 26.26 -10.64
C ASP A 33 8.49 25.08 -10.69
N GLY A 34 8.02 23.86 -10.42
CA GLY A 34 8.80 22.62 -10.38
C GLY A 34 9.45 22.32 -9.02
N ARG A 35 9.59 23.32 -8.16
CA ARG A 35 10.16 23.19 -6.80
C ARG A 35 9.72 24.33 -5.90
N TYR A 36 9.75 24.11 -4.60
CA TYR A 36 9.48 25.13 -3.59
C TYR A 36 10.58 25.15 -2.54
N GLU A 37 11.13 26.34 -2.23
CA GLU A 37 12.25 26.52 -1.30
C GLU A 37 11.81 27.41 -0.14
N SER A 38 12.01 26.96 1.10
CA SER A 38 11.65 27.71 2.31
C SER A 38 12.61 27.39 3.45
N ASP A 39 12.70 28.28 4.45
CA ASP A 39 13.43 28.02 5.70
C ASP A 39 12.73 26.93 6.56
N ALA A 40 11.43 26.74 6.35
CA ALA A 40 10.61 25.70 6.98
C ALA A 40 9.51 25.24 6.01
N LEU A 41 9.41 23.92 5.80
CA LEU A 41 8.37 23.30 4.97
C LEU A 41 7.28 22.72 5.87
N LEU A 42 6.04 23.20 5.72
CA LEU A 42 4.90 22.65 6.45
C LEU A 42 4.57 21.23 5.95
N PHE A 43 4.89 20.92 4.70
CA PHE A 43 4.71 19.60 4.11
C PHE A 43 5.45 18.51 4.90
N ASP A 44 6.75 18.68 5.19
CA ASP A 44 7.57 17.67 5.88
C ASP A 44 7.14 17.41 7.34
N ASP A 45 6.59 18.45 7.98
CA ASP A 45 6.03 18.35 9.33
C ASP A 45 4.73 17.51 9.34
N ALA A 46 3.94 17.58 8.27
CA ALA A 46 2.60 16.98 8.21
C ALA A 46 2.55 15.63 7.48
N VAL A 47 3.40 15.44 6.48
CA VAL A 47 3.48 14.24 5.63
C VAL A 47 4.90 13.71 5.72
N ASP A 48 5.06 12.39 5.79
CA ASP A 48 6.38 11.76 5.77
C ASP A 48 6.81 11.53 4.31
N PRO A 49 7.72 12.36 3.75
CA PRO A 49 8.07 12.27 2.33
C PRO A 49 8.80 10.97 1.99
N GLU A 50 9.43 10.31 2.95
CA GLU A 50 10.14 9.05 2.71
C GLU A 50 9.19 7.84 2.60
N ARG A 51 7.94 8.01 3.04
CA ARG A 51 6.96 6.90 3.15
C ARG A 51 5.66 7.15 2.42
N SER A 52 5.37 8.39 2.08
CA SER A 52 4.05 8.80 1.59
C SER A 52 4.17 9.40 0.20
N PHE A 53 3.17 9.11 -0.63
CA PHE A 53 2.97 9.65 -1.95
C PHE A 53 1.84 10.67 -1.92
N LEU A 54 1.96 11.70 -2.73
CA LEU A 54 0.91 12.70 -2.91
C LEU A 54 0.11 12.38 -4.17
N VAL A 55 -1.22 12.31 -4.05
CA VAL A 55 -2.11 12.12 -5.20
C VAL A 55 -2.78 13.44 -5.55
N VAL A 56 -2.49 13.95 -6.75
CA VAL A 56 -3.06 15.20 -7.30
C VAL A 56 -3.83 14.85 -8.56
N ASP A 57 -5.15 15.11 -8.60
CA ASP A 57 -6.00 14.81 -9.76
C ASP A 57 -5.81 13.36 -10.30
N ASP A 58 -5.83 12.37 -9.40
CA ASP A 58 -5.59 10.94 -9.67
C ASP A 58 -4.17 10.58 -10.17
N ALA A 59 -3.24 11.53 -10.21
CA ALA A 59 -1.84 11.29 -10.56
C ALA A 59 -0.96 11.22 -9.29
N PRO A 60 -0.20 10.13 -9.07
CA PRO A 60 0.67 10.01 -7.91
C PRO A 60 2.03 10.69 -8.14
N TYR A 61 2.55 11.30 -7.08
CA TYR A 61 3.84 11.96 -7.02
C TYR A 61 4.64 11.45 -5.81
N ASP A 62 5.92 11.19 -6.01
CA ASP A 62 6.95 10.91 -5.00
C ASP A 62 7.50 12.25 -4.48
N PRO A 63 7.16 12.68 -3.24
CA PRO A 63 7.67 13.91 -2.68
C PRO A 63 9.12 13.76 -2.20
N ARG A 64 9.98 14.68 -2.61
CA ARG A 64 11.37 14.75 -2.16
C ARG A 64 11.61 16.02 -1.40
N VAL A 65 12.16 15.86 -0.20
CA VAL A 65 12.56 16.97 0.67
C VAL A 65 14.06 16.91 0.90
N ASP A 66 14.77 17.93 0.42
CA ASP A 66 16.20 18.10 0.65
C ASP A 66 16.44 19.34 1.52
N ALA A 67 17.14 19.15 2.64
CA ALA A 67 17.46 20.24 3.57
C ALA A 67 18.97 20.54 3.55
N ASP A 68 19.33 21.72 3.05
CA ASP A 68 20.72 22.17 2.92
C ASP A 68 20.89 23.57 3.49
N GLY A 69 21.81 23.72 4.45
CA GLY A 69 22.25 25.03 4.93
C GLY A 69 21.17 25.90 5.60
N GLY A 70 20.07 25.30 6.06
CA GLY A 70 18.94 26.00 6.68
C GLY A 70 17.80 26.34 5.72
N THR A 71 17.91 25.93 4.45
CA THR A 71 16.81 25.99 3.48
C THR A 71 16.41 24.57 3.12
N ALA A 72 15.12 24.29 3.14
CA ALA A 72 14.53 23.05 2.71
C ALA A 72 13.84 23.24 1.35
N THR A 73 14.03 22.27 0.46
CA THR A 73 13.48 22.26 -0.89
C THR A 73 12.51 21.10 -1.01
N LEU A 74 11.29 21.36 -1.48
CA LEU A 74 10.30 20.36 -1.85
C LEU A 74 10.25 20.23 -3.37
N GLU A 75 10.34 18.99 -3.85
CA GLU A 75 10.13 18.60 -5.24
C GLU A 75 9.10 17.47 -5.30
N LEU A 76 8.36 17.38 -6.41
CA LEU A 76 7.37 16.32 -6.66
C LEU A 76 7.75 15.60 -7.94
N GLU A 77 8.19 14.34 -7.82
CA GLU A 77 8.50 13.52 -8.99
C GLU A 77 7.26 12.70 -9.38
N PRO A 78 6.71 12.85 -10.61
CA PRO A 78 5.59 12.03 -11.04
C PRO A 78 6.00 10.56 -11.12
N VAL A 79 5.16 9.68 -10.59
CA VAL A 79 5.36 8.23 -10.64
C VAL A 79 4.17 7.55 -11.29
N ASP A 80 4.35 6.33 -11.78
CA ASP A 80 3.27 5.57 -12.42
C ASP A 80 2.31 4.92 -11.40
N VAL A 81 2.81 4.62 -10.18
CA VAL A 81 2.06 3.88 -9.15
C VAL A 81 2.57 4.21 -7.75
N VAL A 82 1.65 4.28 -6.78
CA VAL A 82 1.97 4.38 -5.34
C VAL A 82 2.51 3.03 -4.86
N ARG A 83 3.54 3.03 -4.02
CA ARG A 83 4.16 1.80 -3.50
C ARG A 83 4.18 1.80 -1.97
N LEU A 84 3.84 0.65 -1.38
CA LEU A 84 4.05 0.39 0.05
C LEU A 84 5.55 0.43 0.36
N PRO A 85 5.95 0.87 1.57
CA PRO A 85 7.35 0.80 2.01
C PRO A 85 7.92 -0.62 2.06
N GLU A 86 7.04 -1.60 2.32
CA GLU A 86 7.35 -3.02 2.34
C GLU A 86 6.33 -3.76 1.47
N PRO A 87 6.74 -4.75 0.66
CA PRO A 87 5.79 -5.55 -0.12
C PRO A 87 4.77 -6.23 0.78
N ALA A 88 3.52 -6.31 0.32
CA ALA A 88 2.51 -7.11 0.97
C ALA A 88 2.87 -8.60 0.90
N VAL A 89 2.32 -9.38 1.84
CA VAL A 89 2.54 -10.83 1.88
C VAL A 89 1.24 -11.61 1.71
N ILE A 90 1.33 -12.81 1.14
CA ILE A 90 0.26 -13.81 1.13
C ILE A 90 0.68 -14.95 2.05
N SER A 91 -0.03 -15.10 3.17
CA SER A 91 0.16 -16.20 4.10
C SER A 91 -0.64 -17.42 3.65
N VAL A 92 0.04 -18.51 3.33
CA VAL A 92 -0.58 -19.77 2.91
C VAL A 92 -0.45 -20.79 4.04
N SER A 93 -1.58 -21.29 4.54
CA SER A 93 -1.63 -22.20 5.69
C SER A 93 -2.38 -23.48 5.40
N ASN A 94 -1.91 -24.59 5.97
CA ASN A 94 -2.57 -25.89 5.89
C ASN A 94 -3.16 -26.29 7.25
N GLY A 95 -4.47 -26.14 7.40
CA GLY A 95 -5.22 -26.56 8.58
C GLY A 95 -5.77 -27.99 8.50
N ALA A 96 -5.53 -28.72 7.41
CA ALA A 96 -5.99 -30.10 7.23
C ALA A 96 -5.05 -31.12 7.89
N GLU A 97 -5.51 -32.36 8.07
CA GLU A 97 -4.73 -33.44 8.69
C GLU A 97 -3.77 -34.17 7.72
N ARG A 98 -3.49 -33.58 6.54
CA ARG A 98 -2.62 -34.16 5.50
C ARG A 98 -1.82 -33.09 4.76
N ASP A 99 -0.76 -33.52 4.10
CA ASP A 99 0.07 -32.67 3.25
C ASP A 99 -0.74 -32.11 2.07
N HIS A 100 -0.50 -30.84 1.75
CA HIS A 100 -1.15 -30.15 0.64
C HIS A 100 -0.14 -29.38 -0.22
N ASP A 101 -0.29 -29.52 -1.54
CA ASP A 101 0.37 -28.65 -2.51
C ASP A 101 -0.64 -27.61 -2.97
N VAL A 102 -0.28 -26.32 -2.88
CA VAL A 102 -1.15 -25.19 -3.22
C VAL A 102 -0.44 -24.32 -4.24
N ARG A 103 -1.07 -24.10 -5.39
CA ARG A 103 -0.65 -23.08 -6.36
C ARG A 103 -1.34 -21.76 -6.01
N VAL A 104 -0.56 -20.69 -5.90
CA VAL A 104 -1.04 -19.33 -5.63
C VAL A 104 -0.61 -18.44 -6.77
N GLU A 105 -1.58 -17.77 -7.38
CA GLU A 105 -1.40 -16.83 -8.48
C GLU A 105 -2.00 -15.48 -8.09
N LEU A 106 -1.25 -14.40 -8.31
CA LEU A 106 -1.73 -13.03 -8.15
C LEU A 106 -1.55 -12.30 -9.47
N THR A 107 -2.65 -11.83 -10.05
CA THR A 107 -2.65 -11.18 -11.38
C THR A 107 -3.23 -9.78 -11.29
N ALA A 108 -2.53 -8.80 -11.84
CA ALA A 108 -2.98 -7.42 -11.96
C ALA A 108 -4.07 -7.26 -13.02
N ASP A 109 -4.83 -6.17 -12.97
CA ASP A 109 -5.93 -5.88 -13.92
C ASP A 109 -5.50 -5.83 -15.39
N ASP A 110 -4.24 -5.53 -15.67
CA ASP A 110 -3.68 -5.53 -17.03
C ASP A 110 -3.28 -6.93 -17.53
N GLY A 111 -3.43 -7.95 -16.68
CA GLY A 111 -3.10 -9.34 -16.93
C GLY A 111 -1.66 -9.73 -16.57
N GLU A 112 -0.87 -8.85 -15.96
CA GLU A 112 0.45 -9.21 -15.46
C GLU A 112 0.34 -10.09 -14.22
N THR A 113 0.91 -11.30 -14.27
CA THR A 113 1.02 -12.17 -13.10
C THR A 113 2.25 -11.78 -12.28
N VAL A 114 2.01 -11.28 -11.07
CA VAL A 114 3.06 -10.83 -10.14
C VAL A 114 3.49 -11.91 -9.15
N VAL A 115 2.62 -12.90 -8.90
CA VAL A 115 2.93 -14.12 -8.13
C VAL A 115 2.45 -15.34 -8.92
N ASP A 116 3.30 -16.36 -9.08
CA ASP A 116 2.94 -17.71 -9.56
C ASP A 116 3.84 -18.71 -8.84
N GLU A 117 3.41 -19.14 -7.67
CA GLU A 117 4.19 -20.02 -6.80
C GLU A 117 3.40 -21.27 -6.43
N THR A 118 4.11 -22.38 -6.20
CA THR A 118 3.53 -23.61 -5.67
C THR A 118 4.21 -23.97 -4.36
N VAL A 119 3.44 -24.03 -3.28
CA VAL A 119 3.92 -24.34 -1.94
C VAL A 119 3.45 -25.72 -1.51
N SER A 120 4.37 -26.50 -0.93
CA SER A 120 4.08 -27.79 -0.30
C SER A 120 4.05 -27.60 1.21
N LEU A 121 2.94 -27.93 1.87
CA LEU A 121 2.69 -27.64 3.28
C LEU A 121 2.34 -28.91 4.05
N GLU A 122 3.07 -29.19 5.13
CA GLU A 122 2.70 -30.20 6.13
C GLU A 122 1.48 -29.75 6.96
N PRO A 123 0.78 -30.67 7.67
CA PRO A 123 -0.31 -30.31 8.58
C PRO A 123 0.12 -29.28 9.63
N GLY A 124 -0.59 -28.15 9.68
CA GLY A 124 -0.31 -27.03 10.58
C GLY A 124 0.80 -26.08 10.11
N GLU A 125 1.39 -26.32 8.93
CA GLU A 125 2.42 -25.45 8.38
C GLU A 125 1.82 -24.15 7.81
N THR A 126 2.63 -23.09 7.84
CA THR A 126 2.35 -21.81 7.20
C THR A 126 3.59 -21.35 6.44
N CYS A 127 3.40 -20.89 5.21
CA CYS A 127 4.42 -20.31 4.35
C CYS A 127 3.98 -18.91 3.93
N GLU A 128 4.90 -17.96 3.91
CA GLU A 128 4.65 -16.60 3.44
C GLU A 128 5.25 -16.41 2.06
N LEU A 129 4.45 -15.86 1.14
CA LEU A 129 4.85 -15.48 -0.19
C LEU A 129 4.89 -13.95 -0.27
N GLU A 130 5.97 -13.41 -0.80
CA GLU A 130 6.03 -11.99 -1.15
C GLU A 130 5.08 -11.74 -2.34
N ALA A 131 4.18 -10.76 -2.21
CA ALA A 131 3.24 -10.40 -3.24
C ALA A 131 3.75 -9.22 -4.07
N THR A 132 3.27 -8.01 -3.76
CA THR A 132 3.70 -6.78 -4.41
C THR A 132 3.57 -5.61 -3.44
N ASP A 133 4.37 -4.59 -3.68
CA ASP A 133 4.31 -3.29 -3.00
C ASP A 133 3.43 -2.30 -3.77
N ALA A 134 3.07 -2.55 -5.02
CA ALA A 134 2.31 -1.60 -5.84
C ALA A 134 0.83 -1.52 -5.42
N PHE A 135 0.32 -0.31 -5.23
CA PHE A 135 -1.11 -0.07 -5.04
C PHE A 135 -1.88 -0.48 -6.30
N GLY A 136 -3.05 -1.09 -6.10
CA GLY A 136 -3.85 -1.55 -7.23
C GLY A 136 -4.88 -2.62 -6.83
N SER A 137 -5.62 -3.07 -7.84
CA SER A 137 -6.50 -4.23 -7.72
C SER A 137 -5.88 -5.42 -8.46
N TYR A 138 -6.10 -6.60 -7.88
CA TYR A 138 -5.51 -7.84 -8.31
C TYR A 138 -6.53 -8.97 -8.14
N GLU A 139 -6.36 -10.04 -8.88
CA GLU A 139 -7.09 -11.29 -8.72
C GLU A 139 -6.15 -12.32 -8.06
N LEU A 140 -6.49 -12.73 -6.84
CA LEU A 140 -5.81 -13.80 -6.13
C LEU A 140 -6.52 -15.11 -6.44
N THR A 141 -5.83 -16.02 -7.13
CA THR A 141 -6.30 -17.37 -7.40
C THR A 141 -5.47 -18.36 -6.59
N ALA A 142 -6.14 -19.18 -5.78
CA ALA A 142 -5.48 -20.24 -5.02
C ALA A 142 -6.09 -21.59 -5.38
N ARG A 143 -5.24 -22.59 -5.63
CA ARG A 143 -5.66 -23.92 -6.07
C ARG A 143 -4.92 -25.01 -5.33
N ALA A 144 -5.66 -25.89 -4.67
CA ALA A 144 -5.13 -27.14 -4.14
C ALA A 144 -4.81 -28.09 -5.31
N LEU A 145 -3.56 -28.52 -5.43
CA LEU A 145 -3.10 -29.50 -6.43
C LEU A 145 -3.19 -30.93 -5.93
N THR A 146 -3.22 -31.11 -4.61
CA THR A 146 -3.41 -32.40 -3.96
C THR A 146 -4.70 -32.40 -3.13
N GLY A 147 -5.31 -33.57 -3.01
CA GLY A 147 -6.49 -33.77 -2.19
C GLY A 147 -7.80 -33.48 -2.92
N HIS A 148 -8.46 -32.37 -2.60
CA HIS A 148 -9.82 -32.06 -3.07
C HIS A 148 -9.87 -31.19 -4.34
N GLU A 149 -8.72 -30.85 -4.94
CA GLU A 149 -8.60 -30.08 -6.20
C GLU A 149 -9.44 -28.77 -6.23
N ALA A 150 -9.64 -28.14 -5.06
CA ALA A 150 -10.44 -26.92 -4.95
C ALA A 150 -9.66 -25.73 -5.48
N THR A 151 -10.42 -24.76 -5.99
CA THR A 151 -9.94 -23.45 -6.41
C THR A 151 -10.81 -22.40 -5.77
N ASP A 152 -10.19 -21.32 -5.29
CA ASP A 152 -10.86 -20.12 -4.82
C ASP A 152 -10.23 -18.90 -5.50
N GLU A 153 -11.09 -17.93 -5.82
CA GLU A 153 -10.74 -16.69 -6.51
C GLU A 153 -11.22 -15.52 -5.64
N PHE A 154 -10.33 -14.57 -5.38
CA PHE A 154 -10.60 -13.45 -4.48
C PHE A 154 -10.11 -12.13 -5.09
N GLU A 155 -10.96 -11.10 -5.04
CA GLU A 155 -10.58 -9.74 -5.42
C GLU A 155 -9.67 -9.14 -4.35
N PHE A 156 -8.39 -9.01 -4.67
CA PHE A 156 -7.33 -8.58 -3.78
C PHE A 156 -6.95 -7.13 -4.08
N ARG A 157 -6.71 -6.31 -3.04
CA ARG A 157 -6.37 -4.90 -3.22
C ARG A 157 -5.16 -4.51 -2.40
N ILE A 158 -4.22 -3.77 -2.99
CA ILE A 158 -3.12 -3.15 -2.23
C ILE A 158 -3.42 -1.66 -2.07
N GLY A 159 -3.42 -1.21 -0.83
CA GLY A 159 -3.61 0.17 -0.42
C GLY A 159 -3.45 0.38 1.07
N ASP A 160 -3.70 1.60 1.56
CA ASP A 160 -3.52 1.95 2.98
C ASP A 160 -4.26 1.03 3.97
N SER A 161 -5.47 0.61 3.61
CA SER A 161 -6.31 -0.25 4.46
C SER A 161 -6.20 -1.75 4.13
N HIS A 162 -5.62 -2.10 2.98
CA HIS A 162 -5.68 -3.46 2.40
C HIS A 162 -4.28 -3.86 1.93
N PHE A 163 -3.67 -4.88 2.54
CA PHE A 163 -2.30 -5.24 2.17
C PHE A 163 -2.10 -6.75 2.21
N ASP A 164 -2.26 -7.42 3.35
CA ASP A 164 -1.89 -8.85 3.45
C ASP A 164 -3.00 -9.83 3.05
N GLY A 165 -2.63 -10.85 2.27
CA GLY A 165 -3.49 -11.96 1.86
C GLY A 165 -3.39 -13.17 2.77
N VAL A 166 -4.47 -13.95 2.83
CA VAL A 166 -4.52 -15.22 3.56
C VAL A 166 -5.17 -16.27 2.68
N VAL A 167 -4.43 -17.35 2.44
CA VAL A 167 -4.92 -18.57 1.81
C VAL A 167 -4.91 -19.69 2.86
N ALA A 168 -6.09 -20.25 3.16
CA ALA A 168 -6.24 -21.32 4.12
C ALA A 168 -6.77 -22.58 3.44
N VAL A 169 -6.04 -23.69 3.61
CA VAL A 169 -6.49 -25.01 3.21
C VAL A 169 -7.04 -25.75 4.42
N SER A 170 -8.20 -26.39 4.25
CA SER A 170 -8.87 -27.20 5.25
C SER A 170 -9.35 -28.51 4.63
N ASP A 171 -9.81 -29.46 5.44
CA ASP A 171 -10.37 -30.70 4.92
C ASP A 171 -11.59 -30.48 4.01
N ASP A 172 -12.35 -29.40 4.28
CA ASP A 172 -13.58 -29.03 3.57
C ASP A 172 -13.32 -28.22 2.28
N GLY A 173 -12.11 -27.69 2.09
CA GLY A 173 -11.78 -26.90 0.90
C GLY A 173 -10.68 -25.88 1.12
N LEU A 174 -10.61 -24.93 0.19
CA LEU A 174 -9.65 -23.82 0.16
C LEU A 174 -10.40 -22.49 0.27
N SER A 175 -9.84 -21.52 0.99
CA SER A 175 -10.35 -20.16 1.05
C SER A 175 -9.23 -19.13 0.89
N ALA A 176 -9.45 -18.16 0.02
CA ALA A 176 -8.61 -16.98 -0.17
C ALA A 176 -9.33 -15.74 0.39
N THR A 177 -8.62 -14.94 1.18
CA THR A 177 -9.14 -13.73 1.83
C THR A 177 -8.03 -12.68 1.99
N GLN A 178 -8.39 -11.51 2.49
CA GLN A 178 -7.46 -10.41 2.75
C GLN A 178 -7.71 -9.78 4.12
N SER A 179 -6.63 -9.36 4.76
CA SER A 179 -6.64 -8.56 5.98
C SER A 179 -7.01 -7.11 5.65
N VAL A 180 -7.94 -6.55 6.42
CA VAL A 180 -8.35 -5.16 6.33
C VAL A 180 -7.99 -4.46 7.63
N ALA A 181 -7.23 -3.38 7.55
CA ALA A 181 -6.91 -2.52 8.67
C ALA A 181 -7.86 -1.32 8.71
N ASP A 182 -8.29 -0.96 9.92
CA ASP A 182 -8.94 0.33 10.17
C ASP A 182 -7.88 1.44 10.10
N THR A 183 -7.74 2.09 8.94
CA THR A 183 -6.91 3.28 8.82
C THR A 183 -7.69 4.52 9.26
N LEU A 184 -7.04 5.36 10.08
CA LEU A 184 -7.57 6.66 10.45
C LEU A 184 -7.21 7.67 9.36
N PRO A 185 -8.10 8.64 9.07
CA PRO A 185 -7.75 9.74 8.18
C PRO A 185 -6.57 10.54 8.75
N CYS A 186 -5.87 11.31 7.91
CA CYS A 186 -4.84 12.22 8.38
C CYS A 186 -5.42 13.17 9.46
N PRO A 187 -4.70 13.49 10.54
CA PRO A 187 -5.22 14.27 11.67
C PRO A 187 -5.77 15.65 11.29
N TRP A 188 -5.27 16.19 10.19
CA TRP A 188 -5.58 17.51 9.65
C TRP A 188 -6.47 17.47 8.40
N ASP A 189 -7.03 16.30 8.06
CA ASP A 189 -7.90 16.15 6.89
C ASP A 189 -9.14 17.05 7.00
N VAL A 190 -9.16 18.08 6.16
CA VAL A 190 -10.20 19.12 6.15
C VAL A 190 -11.57 18.61 5.69
N ARG A 191 -11.62 17.43 5.08
CA ARG A 191 -12.90 16.78 4.68
C ARG A 191 -13.64 16.22 5.90
N TYR A 192 -12.94 16.00 7.02
CA TYR A 192 -13.48 15.42 8.24
C TYR A 192 -13.44 16.38 9.45
N SER A 193 -13.03 17.64 9.25
CA SER A 193 -12.94 18.70 10.27
C SER A 193 -14.23 19.50 10.47
#